data_AF-A0A7L4PKN5-F1
#
_entry.id   AF-A0A7L4PKN5-F1
#
_cell.length_a   1.000
_cell.length_b   1.000
_cell.length_c   1.000
_cell.angle_alpha   90.00
_cell.angle_beta   90.00
_cell.angle_gamma   90.00
#
_symmetry.space_group_name_H-M   'P 1'
#
loop_
_entity.id
_entity.type
_entity.pdbx_description
1 polymer ?
#
loop_
_entity_poly.entity_id
_entity_poly.type
_entity_poly.pdbx_seq_one_letter_code
_entity_poly.pdbx_strand_id
1 'polypeptide(L)'
;MNDRYVLYALAFSFIFVSAFILLSFSEVKISEDKFTSIYFNTTILEIENNASNIDGTEIIVKNDSISILNTYYPGDSFFVDGKGYTLNMATNEAILLYNYTKKVDGVLYFDFTIENLEGADKNYQYEIYIDGNKLLEGNESIKSNEKRTIQKQIEYGESGDHRLSIKLNTGAEIYFNFSSVKK
;
A
#
# COMPACT_ATOMS: atom_id res chain seq x y z
N MET A 1 -16.51 60.67 18.30
CA MET A 1 -16.01 59.76 17.24
C MET A 1 -17.14 59.57 16.26
N ASN A 2 -16.92 59.77 14.95
CA ASN A 2 -18.00 59.80 13.95
C ASN A 2 -18.48 58.35 13.71
N ASP A 3 -19.75 58.04 13.92
CA ASP A 3 -20.32 56.68 13.86
C ASP A 3 -20.02 55.95 12.54
N ARG A 4 -19.77 56.71 11.48
CA ARG A 4 -19.32 56.21 10.18
C ARG A 4 -17.99 55.43 10.26
N TYR A 5 -17.04 55.87 11.09
CA TYR A 5 -15.75 55.16 11.28
C TYR A 5 -15.93 53.83 12.01
N VAL A 6 -16.89 53.75 12.94
CA VAL A 6 -17.22 52.49 13.62
C VAL A 6 -17.86 51.51 12.64
N LEU A 7 -18.75 52.01 11.77
CA LEU A 7 -19.37 51.20 10.72
C LEU A 7 -18.35 50.66 9.71
N TYR A 8 -17.40 51.50 9.28
CA TYR A 8 -16.32 51.08 8.40
C TYR A 8 -15.40 50.06 9.06
N ALA A 9 -15.05 50.24 10.34
CA ALA A 9 -14.23 49.28 11.08
C ALA A 9 -14.91 47.91 11.21
N LEU A 10 -16.22 47.89 11.49
CA LEU A 10 -17.02 46.66 11.55
C LEU A 10 -17.12 45.97 10.19
N ALA A 11 -17.36 46.72 9.12
CA ALA A 11 -17.41 46.17 7.75
C ALA A 11 -16.05 45.58 7.35
N PHE A 12 -14.95 46.27 7.66
CA PHE A 12 -13.60 45.80 7.36
C PHE A 12 -13.23 44.54 8.14
N SER A 13 -13.64 44.44 9.42
CA SER A 13 -13.42 43.22 10.20
C SER A 13 -14.19 42.03 9.64
N PHE A 14 -15.42 42.22 9.16
CA PHE A 14 -16.21 41.15 8.53
C PHE A 14 -15.57 40.65 7.24
N ILE A 15 -15.05 41.54 6.40
CA ILE A 15 -14.35 41.17 5.16
C ILE A 15 -13.06 40.40 5.47
N PHE A 16 -12.30 40.82 6.48
CA PHE A 16 -11.07 40.14 6.88
C PHE A 16 -11.33 38.75 7.45
N VAL A 17 -12.33 38.61 8.33
CA VAL A 17 -12.70 37.32 8.92
C VAL A 17 -13.23 36.36 7.85
N SER A 18 -14.06 36.82 6.92
CA SER A 18 -14.59 35.99 5.83
C SER A 18 -13.51 35.54 4.85
N ALA A 19 -12.56 36.42 4.48
CA ALA A 19 -11.42 36.06 3.65
C ALA A 19 -10.48 35.06 4.34
N PHE A 20 -10.25 35.20 5.64
CA PHE A 20 -9.43 34.27 6.43
C PHE A 20 -10.08 32.88 6.54
N ILE A 21 -11.40 32.82 6.71
CA ILE A 21 -12.16 31.58 6.69
C ILE A 21 -12.09 30.91 5.31
N LEU A 22 -12.28 31.67 4.22
CA LEU A 22 -12.15 31.12 2.86
C LEU A 22 -10.75 30.58 2.56
N LEU A 23 -9.70 31.27 3.00
CA LEU A 23 -8.32 30.81 2.88
C LEU A 23 -8.02 29.59 3.75
N SER A 24 -8.67 29.47 4.91
CA SER A 24 -8.57 28.29 5.79
C SER A 24 -9.25 27.06 5.18
N PHE A 25 -10.24 27.25 4.30
CA PHE A 25 -10.89 26.19 3.52
C PHE A 25 -10.26 25.98 2.12
N SER A 26 -9.40 26.89 1.67
CA SER A 26 -8.64 26.76 0.43
C SER A 26 -7.52 25.74 0.65
N GLU A 27 -7.77 24.53 0.16
CA GLU A 27 -6.85 23.39 0.16
C GLU A 27 -6.54 22.78 1.53
N VAL A 28 -7.59 22.34 2.23
CA VAL A 28 -7.45 21.00 2.81
C VAL A 28 -7.43 20.04 1.63
N LYS A 29 -6.25 19.80 1.04
CA LYS A 29 -6.03 18.62 0.20
C LYS A 29 -6.38 17.45 1.11
N ILE A 30 -7.59 16.93 0.95
CA ILE A 30 -8.02 15.67 1.56
C ILE A 30 -6.91 14.70 1.16
N SER A 31 -6.10 14.27 2.14
CA SER A 31 -4.95 13.44 1.81
C SER A 31 -5.53 12.19 1.17
N GLU A 32 -5.19 11.94 -0.11
CA GLU A 32 -5.53 10.71 -0.79
C GLU A 32 -5.34 9.57 0.21
N ASP A 33 -6.40 8.79 0.44
CA ASP A 33 -6.53 7.84 1.53
C ASP A 33 -5.19 7.17 1.85
N LYS A 34 -4.55 7.65 2.93
CA LYS A 34 -3.32 7.13 3.49
C LYS A 34 -3.61 5.73 4.03
N PHE A 35 -3.58 4.73 3.16
CA PHE A 35 -3.65 3.31 3.48
C PHE A 35 -4.72 2.87 4.51
N THR A 36 -5.78 3.65 4.72
CA THR A 36 -6.75 3.40 5.80
C THR A 36 -7.83 2.40 5.45
N SER A 37 -7.87 1.90 4.22
CA SER A 37 -8.84 0.88 3.82
C SER A 37 -8.19 -0.14 2.89
N ILE A 38 -7.55 -1.12 3.51
CA ILE A 38 -7.25 -2.39 2.86
C ILE A 38 -8.60 -3.07 2.65
N TYR A 39 -9.11 -3.04 1.42
CA TYR A 39 -10.29 -3.81 1.06
C TYR A 39 -9.85 -5.27 0.90
N PHE A 40 -10.28 -6.13 1.82
CA PHE A 40 -10.05 -7.56 1.76
C PHE A 40 -11.03 -8.16 0.73
N ASN A 41 -10.59 -8.34 -0.50
CA ASN A 41 -11.33 -9.18 -1.43
C ASN A 41 -10.94 -10.63 -1.18
N THR A 42 -11.76 -11.32 -0.41
CA THR A 42 -11.60 -12.75 -0.14
C THR A 42 -12.11 -13.56 -1.32
N THR A 43 -11.27 -14.40 -1.89
CA THR A 43 -11.62 -15.38 -2.91
C THR A 43 -11.55 -16.77 -2.29
N ILE A 44 -12.63 -17.53 -2.36
CA ILE A 44 -12.69 -18.92 -1.90
C ILE A 44 -12.77 -19.79 -3.16
N LEU A 45 -11.86 -20.74 -3.29
CA LEU A 45 -11.81 -21.67 -4.40
C LEU A 45 -12.08 -23.07 -3.87
N GLU A 46 -13.10 -23.73 -4.41
CA GLU A 46 -13.40 -25.12 -4.10
C GLU A 46 -12.36 -26.04 -4.77
N ILE A 47 -12.02 -27.13 -4.10
CA ILE A 47 -11.03 -28.09 -4.59
C ILE A 47 -11.74 -29.34 -5.10
N GLU A 48 -11.43 -29.71 -6.34
CA GLU A 48 -11.82 -30.98 -6.92
C GLU A 48 -10.55 -31.75 -7.31
N ASN A 49 -10.44 -33.01 -6.86
CA ASN A 49 -9.29 -33.89 -7.16
C ASN A 49 -7.91 -33.27 -6.84
N ASN A 50 -7.79 -32.59 -5.70
CA ASN A 50 -6.58 -31.87 -5.28
C ASN A 50 -6.16 -30.72 -6.23
N ALA A 51 -7.09 -30.21 -7.03
CA ALA A 51 -6.84 -29.06 -7.89
C ALA A 51 -7.98 -28.04 -7.77
N SER A 52 -7.66 -26.80 -8.08
CA SER A 52 -8.64 -25.74 -8.28
C SER A 52 -8.17 -24.83 -9.41
N ASN A 53 -9.00 -23.86 -9.79
CA ASN A 53 -8.67 -22.92 -10.84
C ASN A 53 -8.88 -21.48 -10.35
N ILE A 54 -7.90 -20.62 -10.64
CA ILE A 54 -8.00 -19.18 -10.41
C ILE A 54 -7.71 -18.45 -11.72
N ASP A 55 -8.67 -17.66 -12.18
CA ASP A 55 -8.57 -16.86 -13.40
C ASP A 55 -8.09 -17.65 -14.65
N GLY A 56 -8.35 -18.96 -14.72
CA GLY A 56 -7.93 -19.84 -15.81
C GLY A 56 -6.67 -20.65 -15.52
N THR A 57 -5.92 -20.30 -14.46
CA THR A 57 -4.70 -21.00 -14.03
C THR A 57 -5.02 -22.12 -13.05
N GLU A 58 -4.55 -23.33 -13.34
CA GLU A 58 -4.68 -24.48 -12.46
C GLU A 58 -3.75 -24.35 -11.24
N ILE A 59 -4.31 -24.64 -10.06
CA ILE A 59 -3.62 -24.68 -8.79
C ILE A 59 -3.70 -26.11 -8.26
N ILE A 60 -2.56 -26.75 -8.04
CA ILE A 60 -2.49 -28.06 -7.40
C ILE A 60 -2.38 -27.86 -5.89
N VAL A 61 -3.29 -28.44 -5.12
CA VAL A 61 -3.28 -28.37 -3.67
C VAL A 61 -2.57 -29.58 -3.10
N LYS A 62 -1.63 -29.33 -2.20
CA LYS A 62 -0.86 -30.35 -1.48
C LYS A 62 -0.91 -30.00 -0.01
N ASN A 63 -1.88 -30.58 0.69
CA ASN A 63 -2.16 -30.28 2.10
C ASN A 63 -2.30 -28.76 2.35
N ASP A 64 -1.58 -28.24 3.35
CA ASP A 64 -1.49 -26.85 3.77
C ASP A 64 -0.69 -25.96 2.80
N SER A 65 -0.53 -26.37 1.54
CA SER A 65 0.17 -25.62 0.51
C SER A 65 -0.51 -25.72 -0.85
N ILE A 66 -0.22 -24.76 -1.71
CA ILE A 66 -0.65 -24.77 -3.11
C ILE A 66 0.56 -24.73 -4.04
N SER A 67 0.40 -25.25 -5.25
CA SER A 67 1.45 -25.33 -6.25
C SER A 67 0.91 -24.86 -7.59
N ILE A 68 1.55 -23.82 -8.13
CA ILE A 68 1.24 -23.24 -9.44
C ILE A 68 2.52 -23.31 -10.29
N LEU A 69 3.45 -22.39 -10.03
CA LEU A 69 4.82 -22.37 -10.56
C LEU A 69 5.85 -22.75 -9.48
N ASN A 70 5.61 -22.27 -8.26
CA ASN A 70 6.33 -22.65 -7.05
C ASN A 70 5.33 -23.23 -6.03
N THR A 71 5.84 -23.73 -4.92
CA THR A 71 5.03 -24.07 -3.75
C THR A 71 4.83 -22.82 -2.91
N TYR A 72 3.58 -22.56 -2.50
CA TYR A 72 3.21 -21.45 -1.64
C TYR A 72 2.47 -21.95 -0.41
N TYR A 73 2.77 -21.37 0.75
CA TYR A 73 2.19 -21.67 2.05
C TYR A 73 1.31 -20.50 2.54
N PRO A 74 0.43 -20.73 3.53
CA PRO A 74 -0.30 -19.66 4.22
C PRO A 74 0.63 -18.51 4.63
N GLY A 75 0.28 -17.30 4.18
CA GLY A 75 1.07 -16.07 4.32
C GLY A 75 1.81 -15.66 3.05
N ASP A 76 2.09 -16.60 2.14
CA ASP A 76 2.82 -16.32 0.91
C ASP A 76 1.95 -15.54 -0.09
N SER A 77 2.60 -14.65 -0.84
CA SER A 77 1.96 -13.87 -1.90
C SER A 77 2.49 -14.27 -3.27
N PHE A 78 1.60 -14.38 -4.24
CA PHE A 78 1.88 -14.80 -5.60
C PHE A 78 1.00 -14.05 -6.60
N PHE A 79 1.32 -14.19 -7.89
CA PHE A 79 0.63 -13.53 -8.97
C PHE A 79 0.09 -14.54 -9.95
N VAL A 80 -1.16 -14.33 -10.38
CA VAL A 80 -1.78 -15.07 -11.47
C VAL A 80 -2.32 -14.05 -12.46
N ASP A 81 -1.86 -14.13 -13.70
CA ASP A 81 -2.30 -13.26 -14.81
C ASP A 81 -2.27 -11.75 -14.45
N GLY A 82 -1.21 -11.34 -13.76
CA GLY A 82 -1.00 -9.95 -13.31
C GLY A 82 -1.68 -9.62 -11.98
N LYS A 83 -2.67 -10.40 -11.55
CA LYS A 83 -3.43 -10.16 -10.33
C LYS A 83 -2.76 -10.79 -9.11
N GLY A 84 -2.60 -10.00 -8.06
CA GLY A 84 -1.90 -10.39 -6.84
C GLY A 84 -2.80 -11.08 -5.81
N TYR A 85 -2.34 -12.21 -5.29
CA TYR A 85 -3.03 -13.02 -4.29
C TYR A 85 -2.12 -13.33 -3.11
N THR A 86 -2.69 -13.40 -1.91
CA THR A 86 -2.03 -13.92 -0.70
C THR A 86 -2.78 -15.17 -0.25
N LEU A 87 -2.07 -16.29 -0.10
CA LEU A 87 -2.65 -17.51 0.42
C LEU A 87 -2.94 -17.33 1.91
N ASN A 88 -4.19 -17.44 2.33
CA ASN A 88 -4.54 -17.43 3.75
C ASN A 88 -4.64 -18.84 4.32
N MET A 89 -5.25 -19.76 3.56
CA MET A 89 -5.45 -21.13 3.97
C MET A 89 -5.55 -22.03 2.74
N ALA A 90 -4.96 -23.21 2.83
CA ALA A 90 -5.20 -24.32 1.92
C ALA A 90 -5.62 -25.53 2.75
N THR A 91 -6.77 -26.12 2.44
CA THR A 91 -7.22 -27.39 2.98
C THR A 91 -7.41 -28.38 1.84
N ASN A 92 -7.88 -29.59 2.12
CA ASN A 92 -8.24 -30.54 1.07
C ASN A 92 -9.58 -30.20 0.37
N GLU A 93 -10.33 -29.24 0.91
CA GLU A 93 -11.68 -28.89 0.45
C GLU A 93 -11.72 -27.52 -0.22
N ALA A 94 -10.94 -26.56 0.28
CA ALA A 94 -10.92 -25.20 -0.26
C ALA A 94 -9.57 -24.50 -0.11
N ILE A 95 -9.35 -23.53 -0.98
CA ILE A 95 -8.28 -22.53 -0.90
C ILE A 95 -8.91 -21.19 -0.56
N LEU A 96 -8.37 -20.52 0.45
CA LEU A 96 -8.77 -19.17 0.84
C LEU A 96 -7.66 -18.19 0.45
N LEU A 97 -7.99 -17.27 -0.44
CA LEU A 97 -7.07 -16.27 -0.95
C LEU A 97 -7.56 -14.87 -0.57
N TYR A 98 -6.62 -14.01 -0.21
CA TYR A 98 -6.86 -12.59 -0.12
C TYR A 98 -6.28 -11.89 -1.32
N ASN A 99 -7.06 -11.02 -1.94
CA ASN A 99 -6.59 -10.10 -2.95
C ASN A 99 -6.47 -8.71 -2.34
N TYR A 100 -5.24 -8.26 -2.15
CA TYR A 100 -4.88 -6.95 -1.60
C TYR A 100 -4.48 -5.99 -2.71
N THR A 101 -5.34 -5.79 -3.71
CA THR A 101 -5.02 -4.87 -4.81
C THR A 101 -5.67 -3.51 -4.54
N LYS A 102 -4.87 -2.54 -4.10
CA LYS A 102 -5.35 -1.15 -3.94
C LYS A 102 -5.41 -0.48 -5.31
N LYS A 103 -6.55 0.14 -5.63
CA LYS A 103 -6.66 1.00 -6.80
C LYS A 103 -5.93 2.31 -6.54
N VAL A 104 -5.06 2.72 -7.46
CA VAL A 104 -4.35 4.00 -7.42
C VAL A 104 -4.62 4.79 -8.70
N ASP A 105 -4.72 6.11 -8.57
CA ASP A 105 -4.99 7.04 -9.67
C ASP A 105 -3.74 7.87 -9.94
N GLY A 106 -2.74 7.26 -10.60
CA GLY A 106 -1.50 7.92 -11.02
C GLY A 106 -0.47 8.16 -9.92
N VAL A 107 -0.84 8.11 -8.65
CA VAL A 107 0.07 8.31 -7.51
C VAL A 107 -0.09 7.20 -6.47
N LEU A 108 1.02 6.59 -6.09
CA LEU A 108 1.09 5.58 -5.04
C LEU A 108 1.72 6.20 -3.78
N TYR A 109 0.93 6.31 -2.71
CA TYR A 109 1.39 6.68 -1.37
C TYR A 109 1.46 5.45 -0.49
N PHE A 110 2.60 5.16 0.12
CA PHE A 110 2.80 4.01 0.99
C PHE A 110 3.75 4.30 2.16
N ASP A 111 3.61 3.52 3.22
CA ASP A 111 4.51 3.52 4.36
C ASP A 111 4.98 2.10 4.70
N PHE A 112 6.18 2.01 5.25
CA PHE A 112 6.74 0.76 5.76
C PHE A 112 7.54 1.05 7.02
N THR A 113 7.62 0.06 7.91
CA THR A 113 8.31 0.21 9.19
C THR A 113 9.48 -0.76 9.25
N ILE A 114 10.63 -0.25 9.67
CA ILE A 114 11.80 -1.06 10.01
C ILE A 114 11.92 -1.04 11.54
N GLU A 115 11.89 -2.21 12.15
CA GLU A 115 12.13 -2.40 13.57
C GLU A 115 13.52 -3.01 13.77
N ASN A 116 14.35 -2.36 14.58
CA ASN A 116 15.69 -2.84 14.89
C ASN A 116 15.70 -3.59 16.22
N LEU A 117 15.50 -4.89 16.18
CA LEU A 117 15.58 -5.77 17.36
C LEU A 117 17.02 -6.18 17.70
N GLU A 118 18.00 -5.70 16.94
CA GLU A 118 19.42 -5.98 17.19
C GLU A 118 19.90 -5.21 18.43
N GLY A 119 20.83 -5.79 19.18
CA GLY A 119 21.43 -5.16 20.37
C GLY A 119 22.36 -3.96 20.10
N ALA A 120 22.36 -3.44 18.88
CA ALA A 120 23.18 -2.31 18.45
C ALA A 120 22.48 -1.46 17.38
N ASP A 121 22.88 -0.20 17.29
CA ASP A 121 22.41 0.73 16.25
C ASP A 121 22.86 0.25 14.86
N LYS A 122 21.98 0.39 13.87
CA LYS A 122 22.22 -0.15 12.53
C LYS A 122 21.72 0.78 11.44
N ASN A 123 22.48 0.83 10.35
CA ASN A 123 22.11 1.53 9.13
C ASN A 123 21.47 0.52 8.16
N TYR A 124 20.18 0.65 7.95
CA TYR A 124 19.43 -0.14 6.98
C TYR A 124 19.41 0.61 5.66
N GLN A 125 19.72 -0.11 4.57
CA GLN A 125 19.52 0.39 3.22
C GLN A 125 18.33 -0.33 2.62
N TYR A 126 17.50 0.40 1.89
CA TYR A 126 16.34 -0.17 1.19
C TYR A 126 16.28 0.31 -0.25
N GLU A 127 15.77 -0.55 -1.11
CA GLU A 127 15.51 -0.31 -2.51
C GLU A 127 14.04 -0.61 -2.79
N ILE A 128 13.38 0.27 -3.53
CA ILE A 128 11.96 0.14 -3.89
C ILE A 128 11.87 -0.15 -5.38
N TYR A 129 11.09 -1.16 -5.71
CA TYR A 129 10.87 -1.65 -7.05
C TYR A 129 9.38 -1.66 -7.38
N ILE A 130 9.04 -1.46 -8.64
CA ILE A 130 7.72 -1.81 -9.19
C ILE A 130 7.95 -2.76 -10.37
N ASP A 131 7.33 -3.93 -10.32
CA ASP A 131 7.47 -5.01 -11.33
C ASP A 131 8.93 -5.40 -11.63
N GLY A 132 9.77 -5.35 -10.60
CA GLY A 132 11.20 -5.66 -10.71
C GLY A 132 12.07 -4.50 -11.23
N ASN A 133 11.47 -3.38 -11.64
CA ASN A 133 12.20 -2.17 -12.01
C ASN A 133 12.50 -1.32 -10.78
N LYS A 134 13.79 -1.04 -10.52
CA LYS A 134 14.21 -0.18 -9.40
C LYS A 134 13.75 1.25 -9.65
N LEU A 135 13.02 1.82 -8.70
CA LEU A 135 12.52 3.21 -8.78
C LEU A 135 13.21 4.13 -7.80
N LEU A 136 13.42 3.69 -6.56
CA LEU A 136 13.98 4.52 -5.49
C LEU A 136 14.93 3.71 -4.62
N GLU A 137 15.80 4.42 -3.91
CA GLU A 137 16.63 3.88 -2.84
C GLU A 137 16.67 4.84 -1.66
N GLY A 138 17.03 4.33 -0.49
CA GLY A 138 17.21 5.14 0.70
C GLY A 138 17.97 4.41 1.78
N ASN A 139 18.29 5.14 2.84
CA ASN A 139 18.93 4.60 4.02
C ASN A 139 18.28 5.19 5.28
N GLU A 140 18.28 4.42 6.37
CA GLU A 140 17.82 4.85 7.67
C GLU A 140 18.76 4.32 8.76
N SER A 141 19.15 5.21 9.66
CA SER A 141 19.87 4.85 10.89
C SER A 141 18.85 4.66 12.01
N ILE A 142 18.78 3.44 12.55
CA ILE A 142 17.78 3.04 13.54
C ILE A 142 18.50 2.50 14.77
N LYS A 143 18.16 3.03 15.94
CA LYS A 143 18.80 2.62 17.20
C LYS A 143 18.36 1.23 17.62
N SER A 144 19.13 0.60 18.50
CA SER A 144 18.72 -0.66 19.12
C SER A 144 17.35 -0.55 19.80
N ASN A 145 16.46 -1.50 19.53
CA ASN A 145 15.07 -1.56 20.00
C ASN A 145 14.18 -0.39 19.56
N GLU A 146 14.55 0.32 18.50
CA GLU A 146 13.74 1.38 17.89
C GLU A 146 12.97 0.84 16.67
N LYS A 147 11.78 1.39 16.46
CA LYS A 147 11.01 1.24 15.22
C LYS A 147 10.95 2.58 14.49
N ARG A 148 11.16 2.56 13.18
CA ARG A 148 11.05 3.74 12.33
C ARG A 148 10.12 3.48 11.15
N THR A 149 9.09 4.33 11.04
CA THR A 149 8.16 4.34 9.92
C THR A 149 8.63 5.32 8.85
N ILE A 150 8.70 4.85 7.61
CA ILE A 150 9.16 5.59 6.44
C ILE A 150 7.98 5.77 5.49
N GLN A 151 7.74 6.99 5.06
CA GLN A 151 6.66 7.34 4.13
C GLN A 151 7.22 7.68 2.77
N LYS A 152 6.59 7.19 1.71
CA LYS A 152 7.00 7.40 0.32
C LYS A 152 5.80 7.65 -0.59
N GLN A 153 6.09 8.35 -1.67
CA GLN A 153 5.18 8.65 -2.76
C GLN A 153 5.90 8.37 -4.08
N ILE A 154 5.21 7.71 -5.01
CA ILE A 154 5.70 7.41 -6.36
C ILE A 154 4.61 7.79 -7.35
N GLU A 155 4.94 8.60 -8.35
CA GLU A 155 4.10 8.79 -9.52
C GLU A 155 4.24 7.57 -10.43
N TYR A 156 3.13 6.94 -10.79
CA TYR A 156 3.12 5.72 -11.60
C TYR A 156 1.93 5.73 -12.56
N GLY A 157 2.23 5.89 -13.85
CA GLY A 157 1.23 6.10 -14.90
C GLY A 157 0.98 4.89 -15.80
N GLU A 158 1.64 3.77 -15.57
CA GLU A 158 1.33 2.53 -16.27
C GLU A 158 0.03 1.96 -15.73
N SER A 159 -0.76 1.38 -16.62
CA SER A 159 -2.08 0.82 -16.29
C SER A 159 -2.00 -0.69 -16.17
N GLY A 160 -2.74 -1.25 -15.23
CA GLY A 160 -2.76 -2.69 -14.97
C GLY A 160 -2.53 -3.00 -13.50
N ASP A 161 -2.33 -4.28 -13.23
CA ASP A 161 -1.99 -4.77 -11.90
C ASP A 161 -0.46 -4.89 -11.79
N HIS A 162 0.08 -4.35 -10.70
CA HIS A 162 1.49 -4.12 -10.48
C HIS A 162 1.91 -4.56 -9.09
N ARG A 163 3.19 -4.89 -8.93
CA ARG A 163 3.80 -5.26 -7.65
C ARG A 163 4.81 -4.22 -7.21
N LEU A 164 4.56 -3.59 -6.07
CA LEU A 164 5.59 -2.89 -5.32
C LEU A 164 6.37 -3.88 -4.46
N SER A 165 7.70 -3.80 -4.49
CA SER A 165 8.55 -4.53 -3.54
C SER A 165 9.61 -3.65 -2.91
N ILE A 166 9.86 -3.83 -1.62
CA ILE A 166 10.87 -3.11 -0.86
C ILE A 166 11.90 -4.13 -0.37
N LYS A 167 13.13 -4.01 -0.84
CA LYS A 167 14.23 -4.90 -0.50
C LYS A 167 15.19 -4.20 0.45
N LEU A 168 15.43 -4.83 1.59
CA LEU A 168 16.43 -4.39 2.55
C LEU A 168 17.79 -5.04 2.25
N ASN A 169 18.87 -4.35 2.58
CA ASN A 169 20.24 -4.90 2.49
C ASN A 169 20.47 -6.14 3.37
N THR A 170 19.57 -6.42 4.31
CA THR A 170 19.57 -7.66 5.10
C THR A 170 19.06 -8.87 4.32
N GLY A 171 18.48 -8.66 3.13
CA GLY A 171 17.84 -9.70 2.33
C GLY A 171 16.33 -9.85 2.59
N ALA A 172 15.77 -9.12 3.56
CA ALA A 172 14.33 -9.09 3.78
C ALA A 172 13.62 -8.33 2.66
N GLU A 173 12.50 -8.86 2.17
CA GLU A 173 11.70 -8.27 1.10
C GLU A 173 10.23 -8.18 1.51
N ILE A 174 9.64 -7.00 1.32
CA ILE A 174 8.22 -6.72 1.56
C ILE A 174 7.54 -6.56 0.20
N TYR A 175 6.32 -7.10 0.05
CA TYR A 175 5.56 -7.04 -1.20
C TYR A 175 4.20 -6.41 -0.98
N PHE A 176 3.74 -5.65 -1.98
CA PHE A 176 2.42 -5.05 -2.02
C PHE A 176 1.91 -4.99 -3.46
N ASN A 177 0.62 -5.27 -3.66
CA ASN A 177 0.00 -5.34 -4.97
C ASN A 177 -0.93 -4.13 -5.17
N PHE A 178 -0.89 -3.50 -6.33
CA PHE A 178 -1.74 -2.35 -6.62
C PHE A 178 -2.21 -2.36 -8.08
N SER A 179 -3.39 -1.81 -8.33
CA SER A 179 -3.95 -1.68 -9.68
C SER A 179 -3.98 -0.20 -10.04
N SER A 180 -3.30 0.18 -11.11
CA SER A 180 -3.31 1.54 -11.62
C SER A 180 -4.32 1.63 -12.77
N VAL A 181 -5.30 2.51 -12.62
CA VAL A 181 -6.35 2.68 -13.62
C VAL A 181 -5.99 3.88 -14.49
N LYS A 182 -5.80 3.67 -15.80
CA LYS A 182 -5.68 4.78 -16.74
C LYS A 182 -7.04 5.49 -16.82
N LYS A 183 -7.06 6.81 -16.61
CA LYS A 183 -8.19 7.65 -17.01
C LYS A 183 -8.32 7.73 -18.52
#